data_AF-A0A7S2KEX9-F1
#
_entry.id   AF-A0A7S2KEX9-F1
#
_cell.length_a   1.000
_cell.length_b   1.000
_cell.length_c   1.000
_cell.angle_alpha   90.00
_cell.angle_beta   90.00
_cell.angle_gamma   90.00
#
_symmetry.space_group_name_H-M   'P 1'
#
loop_
_entity.id
_entity.type
_entity.pdbx_description
1 polymer ?
#
loop_
_entity_poly.entity_id
_entity_poly.type
_entity_poly.pdbx_seq_one_letter_code
_entity_poly.pdbx_strand_id
1 'polypeptide(L)'
;MASIRYFIPEDGDAEEYPNVYLAPKNQHPGRPPTLGQVKSSFPLPGTYHFRFKTPIIPGADQQPNAMAVWMDFTDPHKCVGVWRNSIIAKVTRVSMENESKDYGPPPAAAAPRQQPVERAPPRAPAPAPPPRPPV
;
A
#
# COMPACT_ATOMS: atom_id res chain seq x y z
N MET A 1 22.27 20.31 5.66
CA MET A 1 21.05 19.52 5.96
C MET A 1 19.89 20.35 5.46
N ALA A 2 18.85 19.73 4.90
CA ALA A 2 17.67 20.45 4.44
C ALA A 2 16.54 20.19 5.44
N SER A 3 15.92 21.25 5.95
CA SER A 3 14.71 21.13 6.78
C SER A 3 13.49 20.99 5.87
N ILE A 4 12.70 19.94 6.11
CA ILE A 4 11.48 19.66 5.37
C ILE A 4 10.31 19.76 6.32
N ARG A 5 9.41 20.71 6.04
CA ARG A 5 8.13 20.85 6.75
C ARG A 5 7.11 19.98 6.06
N TYR A 6 6.37 19.17 6.80
CA TYR A 6 5.35 18.29 6.26
C TYR A 6 4.13 18.23 7.17
N PHE A 7 2.98 17.89 6.60
CA PHE A 7 1.78 17.61 7.37
C PHE A 7 1.01 16.47 6.70
N ILE A 8 0.42 15.60 7.49
CA ILE A 8 -0.45 14.51 7.06
C ILE A 8 -1.88 14.83 7.53
N PRO A 9 -2.76 15.31 6.63
CA PRO A 9 -4.14 15.64 7.00
C PRO A 9 -4.91 14.46 7.61
N GLU A 10 -4.58 13.23 7.22
CA GLU A 10 -5.21 12.01 7.73
C GLU A 10 -4.86 11.71 9.19
N ASP A 11 -3.71 12.20 9.65
CA ASP A 11 -3.28 12.07 11.06
C ASP A 11 -3.79 13.26 11.91
N GLY A 12 -4.51 14.21 11.28
CA GLY A 12 -5.00 15.43 11.91
C GLY A 12 -4.00 16.61 11.88
N ASP A 13 -2.88 16.47 11.17
CA ASP A 13 -1.92 17.57 11.01
C ASP A 13 -2.48 18.68 10.11
N ALA A 14 -2.08 19.92 10.39
CA ALA A 14 -2.45 21.10 9.61
C ALA A 14 -1.21 21.79 9.01
N GLU A 15 -1.39 22.52 7.90
CA GLU A 15 -0.32 23.33 7.32
C GLU A 15 0.20 24.42 8.28
N GLU A 16 -0.66 24.92 9.16
CA GLU A 16 -0.32 25.94 10.16
C GLU A 16 0.61 25.40 11.26
N TYR A 17 0.50 24.11 11.56
CA TYR A 17 1.31 23.40 12.54
C TYR A 17 2.00 22.20 11.88
N PRO A 18 2.96 22.43 10.97
CA PRO A 18 3.59 21.35 10.24
C PRO A 18 4.62 20.62 11.11
N ASN A 19 4.72 19.32 10.92
CA ASN A 19 5.84 18.52 11.39
C ASN A 19 7.12 18.86 10.62
N VAL A 20 8.27 18.67 11.25
CA VAL A 20 9.57 18.97 10.64
C VAL A 20 10.50 17.79 10.82
N TYR A 21 11.19 17.41 9.75
CA TYR A 21 12.33 16.52 9.84
C TYR A 21 13.52 17.08 9.06
N LEU A 22 14.71 16.61 9.42
CA LEU A 22 15.96 17.01 8.80
C LEU A 22 16.36 15.94 7.80
N ALA A 23 16.25 16.26 6.52
CA ALA A 23 16.76 15.40 5.48
C ALA A 23 18.31 15.38 5.52
N PRO A 24 18.92 14.22 5.21
CA PRO A 24 20.37 14.08 5.15
C PRO A 24 21.00 15.10 4.18
N LYS A 25 22.30 15.40 4.37
CA LYS A 25 23.00 16.39 3.54
C LYS A 25 22.91 15.99 2.06
N ASN A 26 22.41 16.89 1.24
CA ASN A 26 22.44 16.75 -0.21
C ASN A 26 23.90 16.66 -0.68
N GLN A 27 24.13 15.82 -1.69
CA GLN A 27 25.43 15.69 -2.35
C GLN A 27 25.90 17.01 -2.97
N HIS A 28 24.97 17.89 -3.35
CA HIS A 28 25.26 19.23 -3.88
C HIS A 28 24.84 20.32 -2.90
N PRO A 29 25.80 21.10 -2.36
CA PRO A 29 25.51 22.28 -1.56
C PRO A 29 24.67 23.29 -2.35
N GLY A 30 23.61 23.84 -1.75
CA GLY A 30 22.78 24.86 -2.38
C GLY A 30 21.67 24.34 -3.31
N ARG A 31 21.57 23.03 -3.54
CA ARG A 31 20.44 22.42 -4.27
C ARG A 31 19.43 21.81 -3.29
N PRO A 32 18.11 21.92 -3.53
CA PRO A 32 17.12 21.15 -2.77
C PRO A 32 17.30 19.63 -2.96
N PRO A 33 16.84 18.81 -1.99
CA PRO A 33 16.90 17.35 -2.09
C PRO A 33 16.06 16.85 -3.28
N THR A 34 16.38 15.66 -3.78
CA THR A 34 15.53 14.98 -4.76
C THR A 34 14.37 14.28 -4.07
N LEU A 35 13.29 14.00 -4.81
CA LEU A 35 12.17 13.23 -4.28
C LEU A 35 12.63 11.89 -3.69
N GLY A 36 13.57 11.19 -4.34
CA GLY A 36 14.11 9.93 -3.84
C GLY A 36 14.79 10.06 -2.48
N GLN A 37 15.53 11.15 -2.25
CA GLN A 37 16.16 11.43 -0.96
C GLN A 37 15.14 11.76 0.14
N VAL A 38 14.09 12.51 -0.20
CA VAL A 38 12.98 12.77 0.72
C VAL A 38 12.29 11.46 1.11
N LYS A 39 11.94 10.63 0.13
CA LYS A 39 11.27 9.35 0.38
C LYS A 39 12.11 8.39 1.22
N SER A 40 13.42 8.30 0.96
CA SER A 40 14.30 7.39 1.71
C SER A 40 14.62 7.84 3.12
N SER A 41 14.49 9.14 3.42
CA SER A 41 14.74 9.71 4.74
C SER A 41 13.47 10.06 5.52
N PHE A 42 12.30 9.75 4.96
CA PHE A 42 11.04 10.06 5.61
C PHE A 42 10.88 9.23 6.90
N PRO A 43 10.56 9.85 8.05
CA PRO A 43 10.64 9.18 9.35
C PRO A 43 9.50 8.18 9.60
N LEU A 44 8.40 8.26 8.83
CA LEU A 44 7.24 7.42 9.05
C LEU A 44 7.24 6.20 8.11
N PRO A 45 6.98 4.98 8.62
CA PRO A 45 6.90 3.79 7.79
C PRO A 45 5.61 3.80 6.96
N GLY A 46 5.66 3.29 5.73
CA GLY A 46 4.48 3.14 4.87
C GLY A 46 4.67 3.69 3.45
N THR A 47 3.59 3.62 2.67
CA THR A 47 3.54 4.16 1.31
C THR A 47 2.84 5.51 1.33
N TYR A 48 3.49 6.53 0.79
CA TYR A 48 3.01 7.90 0.84
C TYR A 48 3.09 8.58 -0.53
N HIS A 49 2.11 9.43 -0.81
CA HIS A 49 2.12 10.36 -1.91
C HIS A 49 2.56 11.74 -1.42
N PHE A 50 3.62 12.28 -2.04
CA PHE A 50 4.23 13.55 -1.64
C PHE A 50 3.88 14.65 -2.64
N ARG A 51 3.28 15.72 -2.14
CA ARG A 51 3.01 16.94 -2.92
C ARG A 51 3.81 18.08 -2.32
N PHE A 52 4.54 18.83 -3.15
CA PHE A 52 5.36 19.93 -2.65
C PHE A 52 4.78 21.27 -3.07
N LYS A 53 4.78 22.21 -2.13
CA LYS A 53 4.41 23.60 -2.38
C LYS A 53 5.48 24.23 -3.27
N THR A 54 5.07 24.62 -4.47
CA THR A 54 5.98 25.10 -5.53
C THR A 54 5.42 26.40 -6.12
N PRO A 55 6.26 27.39 -6.48
CA PRO A 55 5.77 28.55 -7.20
C PRO A 55 5.25 28.16 -8.58
N ILE A 56 4.15 28.79 -9.02
CA ILE A 56 3.61 28.57 -10.38
C ILE A 56 4.64 28.95 -11.43
N ILE A 57 5.29 30.10 -11.23
CA ILE A 57 6.34 30.62 -12.11
C ILE A 57 7.67 30.43 -11.37
N PRO A 58 8.66 29.72 -11.93
CA PRO A 58 9.97 29.57 -11.31
C PRO A 58 10.59 30.92 -10.94
N GLY A 59 11.04 31.07 -9.69
CA GLY A 59 11.64 32.30 -9.17
C GLY A 59 10.66 33.41 -8.78
N ALA A 60 9.34 33.22 -8.99
CA ALA A 60 8.33 34.18 -8.56
C ALA A 60 8.02 34.14 -7.06
N ASP A 61 8.58 33.18 -6.30
CA ASP A 61 8.34 33.03 -4.86
C ASP A 61 8.81 34.23 -4.02
N GLN A 62 9.69 35.06 -4.58
CA GLN A 62 10.15 36.32 -4.00
C GLN A 62 9.13 37.47 -4.12
N GLN A 63 8.09 37.32 -4.94
CA GLN A 63 7.09 38.37 -5.12
C GLN A 63 6.04 38.35 -3.98
N PRO A 64 5.52 39.51 -3.58
CA PRO A 64 4.51 39.59 -2.52
C PRO A 64 3.21 38.86 -2.88
N ASN A 65 2.78 38.93 -4.15
CA ASN A 65 1.58 38.27 -4.67
C ASN A 65 1.89 36.92 -5.35
N ALA A 66 3.02 36.30 -4.99
CA ALA A 66 3.39 35.01 -5.52
C ALA A 66 2.33 33.97 -5.16
N MET A 67 1.88 33.23 -6.17
CA MET A 67 0.97 32.10 -5.99
C MET A 67 1.76 30.79 -5.92
N ALA A 68 1.33 29.93 -5.00
CA ALA A 68 1.87 28.59 -4.84
C ALA A 68 0.85 27.55 -5.29
N VAL A 69 1.35 26.45 -5.84
CA VAL A 69 0.57 25.26 -6.16
C VAL A 69 1.14 24.05 -5.45
N TRP A 70 0.28 23.07 -5.18
CA TRP A 70 0.70 21.75 -4.74
C TRP A 70 1.06 20.93 -5.98
N MET A 71 2.34 20.65 -6.15
CA MET A 71 2.84 19.90 -7.29
C MET A 71 3.15 18.46 -6.89
N ASP A 72 2.65 17.53 -7.67
CA ASP A 72 2.89 16.10 -7.50
C ASP A 72 4.22 15.74 -8.18
N PHE A 73 5.11 15.09 -7.43
CA PHE A 73 6.40 14.65 -7.96
C PHE A 73 6.37 13.13 -8.14
N THR A 74 6.56 12.70 -9.39
CA THR A 74 6.61 11.27 -9.76
C THR A 74 8.04 10.78 -9.96
N ASP A 75 8.91 11.62 -10.50
CA ASP A 75 10.32 11.30 -10.77
C ASP A 75 11.19 11.38 -9.50
N PRO A 76 11.83 10.27 -9.06
CA PRO A 76 12.71 10.25 -7.90
C PRO A 76 13.98 11.09 -8.06
N HIS A 77 14.43 11.38 -9.28
CA HIS A 77 15.65 12.15 -9.56
C HIS A 77 15.41 13.66 -9.61
N LYS A 78 14.15 14.08 -9.69
CA LYS A 78 13.78 15.50 -9.74
C LYS A 78 13.93 16.15 -8.37
N CYS A 79 14.44 17.37 -8.36
CA CYS A 79 14.47 18.19 -7.16
C CYS A 79 13.07 18.63 -6.76
N VAL A 80 12.82 18.57 -5.45
CA VAL A 80 11.54 19.02 -4.89
C VAL A 80 11.41 20.53 -5.00
N GLY A 81 10.17 21.00 -5.12
CA GLY A 81 9.84 22.41 -5.14
C GLY A 81 10.22 23.11 -3.83
N VAL A 82 10.73 24.33 -3.95
CA VAL A 82 11.02 25.22 -2.82
C VAL A 82 10.09 26.41 -2.92
N TRP A 83 9.45 26.75 -1.80
CA TRP A 83 8.57 27.90 -1.69
C TRP A 83 9.08 28.83 -0.61
N ARG A 84 9.42 30.08 -0.96
CA ARG A 84 9.97 31.09 -0.03
C ARG A 84 11.14 30.52 0.79
N ASN A 85 12.11 29.97 0.07
CA ASN A 85 13.31 29.33 0.63
C ASN A 85 13.04 28.16 1.60
N SER A 86 11.85 27.56 1.53
CA SER A 86 11.39 26.50 2.43
C SER A 86 10.80 25.33 1.64
N ILE A 87 11.07 24.11 2.07
CA ILE A 87 10.43 22.92 1.50
C ILE A 87 9.22 22.61 2.35
N ILE A 88 8.04 22.67 1.74
CA ILE A 88 6.76 22.38 2.39
C ILE A 88 6.10 21.25 1.61
N ALA A 89 5.81 20.15 2.29
CA ALA A 89 5.22 18.97 1.73
C ALA A 89 3.83 18.70 2.35
N LYS A 90 2.85 18.44 1.50
CA LYS A 90 1.61 17.80 1.90
C LYS A 90 1.76 16.32 1.61
N VAL A 91 1.58 15.50 2.65
CA VAL A 91 1.79 14.05 2.57
C VAL A 91 0.45 13.35 2.76
N THR A 92 0.17 12.37 1.90
CA THR A 92 -1.04 11.54 1.98
C THR A 92 -0.63 10.08 2.05
N ARG A 93 -1.14 9.35 3.03
CA ARG A 93 -0.94 7.90 3.15
C ARG A 93 -1.68 7.23 2.01
N VAL A 94 -1.00 6.30 1.36
CA VAL A 94 -1.62 5.42 0.38
C VAL A 94 -1.96 4.13 1.11
N SER A 95 -3.21 3.98 1.54
CA SER A 95 -3.72 2.70 2.03
C SER A 95 -3.70 1.72 0.86
N MET A 96 -2.83 0.70 0.92
CA MET A 96 -2.91 -0.43 0.00
C MET A 96 -4.10 -1.30 0.40
N GLU A 97 -5.29 -1.00 -0.12
CA GLU A 97 -6.35 -2.01 -0.28
C GLU A 97 -6.20 -2.79 -1.60
N ASN A 98 -5.08 -2.59 -2.32
CA ASN A 98 -4.82 -3.24 -3.60
C ASN A 98 -3.75 -4.33 -3.48
N GLU A 99 -3.86 -5.15 -2.43
CA GLU A 99 -3.43 -6.55 -2.58
C GLU A 99 -4.48 -7.16 -3.50
N SER A 100 -4.13 -7.22 -4.79
CA SER A 100 -4.87 -7.96 -5.79
C SER A 100 -5.29 -9.29 -5.17
N LYS A 101 -6.59 -9.46 -4.97
CA LYS A 101 -7.19 -10.77 -4.77
C LYS A 101 -6.86 -11.56 -6.02
N ASP A 102 -5.73 -12.24 -6.00
CA ASP A 102 -5.46 -13.38 -6.83
C ASP A 102 -6.51 -14.41 -6.43
N TYR A 103 -7.70 -14.28 -7.00
CA TYR A 103 -8.62 -15.39 -7.14
C TYR A 103 -7.93 -16.36 -8.08
N GLY A 104 -6.98 -17.14 -7.53
CA GLY A 104 -6.60 -18.40 -8.13
C GLY A 104 -7.87 -19.17 -8.47
N PRO A 105 -7.87 -19.98 -9.54
CA PRO A 105 -9.04 -20.73 -9.95
C PRO A 105 -9.63 -21.45 -8.74
N PRO A 106 -10.97 -21.45 -8.58
CA PRO A 106 -11.61 -22.00 -7.39
C PRO A 106 -11.08 -23.43 -7.17
N PRO A 107 -10.73 -23.82 -5.93
CA PRO A 107 -10.35 -25.19 -5.66
C PRO A 107 -11.51 -26.07 -6.12
N ALA A 108 -11.23 -26.94 -7.10
CA ALA A 108 -12.16 -27.96 -7.53
C ALA A 108 -12.69 -28.64 -6.27
N ALA A 109 -14.01 -28.58 -6.09
CA ALA A 109 -14.71 -29.11 -4.94
C ALA A 109 -14.15 -30.51 -4.62
N ALA A 110 -13.42 -30.62 -3.51
CA ALA A 110 -13.00 -31.89 -2.98
C ALA A 110 -14.29 -32.64 -2.63
N ALA A 111 -14.59 -33.66 -3.45
CA ALA A 111 -15.67 -34.60 -3.20
C ALA A 111 -15.60 -35.08 -1.74
N PRO A 112 -16.74 -35.20 -1.03
CA PRO A 112 -16.73 -35.66 0.34
C PRO A 112 -16.09 -37.05 0.41
N ARG A 113 -15.01 -37.13 1.21
CA ARG A 113 -14.36 -38.38 1.58
C ARG A 113 -15.40 -39.31 2.19
N GLN A 114 -15.83 -40.32 1.44
CA GLN A 114 -16.59 -41.43 1.99
C GLN A 114 -15.69 -42.17 2.97
N GLN A 115 -16.09 -42.19 4.23
CA GLN A 115 -15.45 -42.98 5.28
C GLN A 115 -15.54 -44.47 4.88
N PRO A 116 -14.48 -45.27 5.08
CA PRO A 116 -14.55 -46.70 4.85
C PRO A 116 -15.51 -47.33 5.85
N VAL A 117 -16.67 -47.75 5.37
CA VAL A 117 -17.61 -48.59 6.13
C VAL A 117 -16.93 -49.92 6.46
N GLU A 118 -16.71 -50.14 7.74
CA GLU A 118 -16.22 -51.36 8.35
C GLU A 118 -17.12 -52.53 7.93
N ARG A 119 -16.52 -53.53 7.24
CA ARG A 119 -17.24 -54.70 6.74
C ARG A 119 -17.64 -55.60 7.91
N ALA A 120 -18.93 -55.68 8.21
CA ALA A 120 -19.48 -56.76 9.01
C ALA A 120 -19.28 -58.11 8.28
N PRO A 121 -18.98 -59.21 9.01
CA PRO A 121 -18.75 -60.52 8.39
C PRO A 121 -20.05 -61.09 7.78
N PRO A 122 -19.94 -61.87 6.68
CA PRO A 122 -21.09 -62.43 6.00
C PRO A 122 -21.78 -63.51 6.84
N ARG A 123 -23.08 -63.36 7.04
CA ARG A 123 -23.96 -64.36 7.66
C ARG A 123 -24.22 -65.48 6.64
N ALA A 124 -23.91 -66.72 7.02
CA ALA A 124 -24.11 -67.89 6.17
C ALA A 124 -25.59 -68.09 5.79
N PRO A 125 -25.90 -68.49 4.54
CA PRO A 125 -27.27 -68.82 4.13
C PRO A 125 -27.69 -70.18 4.70
N ALA A 126 -28.88 -70.21 5.30
CA ALA A 126 -29.54 -71.44 5.74
C ALA A 126 -30.05 -72.27 4.54
N PRO A 127 -30.10 -73.61 4.63
CA PRO A 127 -30.52 -74.48 3.54
C PRO A 127 -32.03 -74.39 3.25
N ALA A 128 -32.38 -74.48 1.97
CA ALA A 128 -33.77 -74.50 1.48
C ALA A 128 -34.43 -75.88 1.71
N PRO A 129 -35.74 -75.94 2.02
CA PRO A 129 -36.49 -77.19 2.15
C PRO A 129 -36.82 -77.83 0.78
N PRO A 130 -37.04 -79.16 0.73
CA PRO A 130 -37.18 -79.92 -0.51
C PRO A 130 -38.53 -79.72 -1.22
N PRO A 131 -38.57 -79.88 -2.57
CA PRO A 131 -39.82 -79.88 -3.33
C PRO A 131 -40.64 -81.17 -3.15
N ARG A 132 -41.97 -81.03 -3.19
CA ARG A 132 -42.98 -82.11 -3.05
C ARG A 132 -43.10 -82.95 -4.34
N PRO A 133 -43.50 -84.23 -4.23
CA PRO A 133 -43.61 -85.14 -5.38
C PRO A 133 -44.88 -84.89 -6.22
N PRO A 134 -44.87 -85.26 -7.52
CA PRO A 134 -46.01 -85.13 -8.42
C PRO A 134 -47.02 -86.30 -8.27
N VAL A 135 -48.27 -86.01 -8.67
CA VAL A 135 -49.41 -86.94 -8.79
C VAL A 135 -49.67 -87.23 -10.27
#